data_AF-A0A930JUC9-F1
#
_entry.id   AF-A0A930JUC9-F1
#
_cell.length_a   1.000
_cell.length_b   1.000
_cell.length_c   1.000
_cell.angle_alpha   90.00
_cell.angle_beta   90.00
_cell.angle_gamma   90.00
#
_symmetry.space_group_name_H-M   'P 1'
#
loop_
_entity.id
_entity.type
_entity.pdbx_description
1 polymer ?
#
loop_
_entity_poly.entity_id
_entity_poly.type
_entity_poly.pdbx_seq_one_letter_code
_entity_poly.pdbx_strand_id
1 'polypeptide(L)'
;MKTIFNSTWVGNHICTEEATLFQLDGYNKTRYSRRKKKEGLLELASREAHEKQEVYFATILNDDGSPYCAIESNAGYFGLDFLRDNYDNYLSFSYRSYPEYPGKLFLYGIILYECRPGTAERLRRIDFGYNFERSYSTLLYQGEAYNGTFEVIKTDHPPISEDEFSRLLVDYPKFGEYDQLIRLDRIPLQARERILEYTDKEFPAFRQYLQRDIECYQKAK
;
A
#
# COMPACT_ATOMS: atom_id res chain seq x y z
N MET A 1 11.73 -9.96 9.06
CA MET A 1 11.00 -9.74 7.80
C MET A 1 11.94 -9.88 6.61
N LYS A 2 11.44 -10.44 5.50
CA LYS A 2 12.20 -10.66 4.24
C LYS A 2 11.47 -10.01 3.08
N THR A 3 12.19 -9.37 2.15
CA THR A 3 11.59 -8.79 0.94
C THR A 3 11.84 -9.68 -0.28
N ILE A 4 10.80 -9.89 -1.08
CA ILE A 4 10.86 -10.58 -2.38
C ILE A 4 10.42 -9.59 -3.46
N PHE A 5 11.13 -9.54 -4.58
CA PHE A 5 10.77 -8.69 -5.72
C PHE A 5 9.96 -9.48 -6.76
N ASN A 6 8.91 -8.87 -7.29
CA ASN A 6 7.89 -9.55 -8.10
C ASN A 6 7.69 -8.91 -9.47
N SER A 7 7.06 -9.67 -10.37
CA SER A 7 6.78 -9.26 -11.76
C SER A 7 5.48 -8.48 -11.93
N THR A 8 4.62 -8.47 -10.91
CA THR A 8 3.29 -7.87 -10.94
C THR A 8 2.83 -7.54 -9.51
N TRP A 9 1.80 -6.72 -9.41
CA TRP A 9 1.10 -6.34 -8.19
C TRP A 9 0.41 -7.51 -7.49
N VAL A 10 -0.02 -8.53 -8.23
CA VAL A 10 -0.76 -9.67 -7.66
C VAL A 10 0.18 -10.52 -6.81
N GLY A 11 0.15 -10.30 -5.50
CA GLY A 11 1.05 -10.93 -4.51
C GLY A 11 1.11 -12.46 -4.56
N ASN A 12 0.11 -13.11 -5.16
CA ASN A 12 -0.06 -14.55 -5.20
C ASN A 12 0.80 -15.24 -6.29
N HIS A 13 1.50 -14.48 -7.14
CA HIS A 13 2.27 -15.03 -8.26
C HIS A 13 3.75 -14.61 -8.20
N ILE A 14 4.50 -15.28 -7.32
CA ILE A 14 5.96 -15.14 -7.25
C ILE A 14 6.57 -15.83 -8.48
N CYS A 15 7.03 -15.04 -9.45
CA CYS A 15 7.72 -15.52 -10.65
C CYS A 15 9.19 -15.82 -10.39
N THR A 16 9.82 -16.55 -11.32
CA THR A 16 11.29 -16.69 -11.36
C THR A 16 11.95 -15.31 -11.58
N GLU A 17 13.18 -15.12 -11.08
CA GLU A 17 13.95 -13.88 -11.26
C GLU A 17 14.02 -13.43 -12.74
N GLU A 18 14.24 -14.37 -13.67
CA GLU A 18 14.33 -14.09 -15.10
C GLU A 18 13.02 -13.52 -15.68
N ALA A 19 11.89 -14.16 -15.38
CA ALA A 19 10.57 -13.69 -15.80
C ALA A 19 10.23 -12.32 -15.21
N THR A 20 10.59 -12.09 -13.95
CA THR A 20 10.41 -10.80 -13.30
C THR A 20 11.25 -9.71 -13.96
N LEU A 21 12.54 -9.98 -14.21
CA LEU A 21 13.41 -9.03 -14.90
C LEU A 21 12.92 -8.71 -16.31
N PHE A 22 12.43 -9.71 -17.05
CA PHE A 22 11.88 -9.49 -18.38
C PHE A 22 10.66 -8.56 -18.37
N GLN A 23 9.77 -8.73 -17.39
CA GLN A 23 8.63 -7.84 -17.19
C GLN A 23 9.07 -6.41 -16.83
N LEU A 24 9.96 -6.25 -15.86
CA LEU A 24 10.48 -4.93 -15.46
C LEU A 24 11.21 -4.24 -16.61
N ASP A 25 11.94 -4.97 -17.45
CA ASP A 25 12.53 -4.44 -18.69
C ASP A 25 11.48 -3.89 -19.65
N GLY A 26 10.32 -4.56 -19.75
CA GLY A 26 9.18 -4.11 -20.53
C GLY A 26 8.59 -2.80 -20.02
N TYR A 27 8.39 -2.68 -18.71
CA TYR A 27 7.84 -1.48 -18.07
C TYR A 27 8.82 -0.31 -18.13
N ASN A 28 10.06 -0.51 -17.69
CA ASN A 28 11.06 0.56 -17.49
C ASN A 28 11.97 0.77 -18.70
N LYS A 29 11.74 0.03 -19.80
CA LYS A 29 12.55 0.07 -21.02
C LYS A 29 14.04 -0.20 -20.78
N THR A 30 14.33 -1.11 -19.84
CA THR A 30 15.69 -1.57 -19.50
C THR A 30 16.05 -2.88 -20.22
N ARG A 31 17.24 -3.44 -19.93
CA ARG A 31 17.72 -4.71 -20.50
C ARG A 31 18.43 -5.60 -19.47
N TYR A 32 17.96 -5.58 -18.22
CA TYR A 32 18.49 -6.41 -17.13
C TYR A 32 18.40 -7.90 -17.44
N SER A 33 17.29 -8.38 -18.00
CA SER A 33 17.08 -9.79 -18.37
C SER A 33 18.12 -10.34 -19.35
N ARG A 34 18.79 -9.48 -20.12
CA ARG A 34 19.82 -9.87 -21.11
C ARG A 34 21.23 -9.95 -20.52
N ARG A 35 21.43 -9.51 -19.28
CA ARG A 35 22.74 -9.56 -18.62
C ARG A 35 23.05 -11.01 -18.25
N LYS A 36 24.33 -11.39 -18.22
CA LYS A 36 24.74 -12.72 -17.74
C LYS A 36 24.20 -12.93 -16.33
N LYS A 37 23.66 -14.13 -16.05
CA LYS A 37 23.08 -14.49 -14.75
C LYS A 37 24.04 -14.13 -13.63
N LYS A 38 23.61 -13.20 -12.78
CA LYS A 38 24.32 -12.72 -11.59
C LYS A 38 23.31 -12.67 -10.45
N GLU A 39 23.70 -13.16 -9.30
CA GLU A 39 22.90 -13.07 -8.08
C GLU A 39 22.59 -11.61 -7.73
N GLY A 40 21.36 -11.33 -7.31
CA GLY A 40 20.91 -9.99 -6.88
C GLY A 40 20.59 -9.03 -8.03
N LEU A 41 20.46 -9.52 -9.27
CA LEU A 41 20.20 -8.64 -10.42
C LEU A 41 18.81 -8.02 -10.37
N LEU A 42 17.83 -8.78 -9.88
CA LEU A 42 16.47 -8.26 -9.68
C LEU A 42 16.39 -7.18 -8.60
N GLU A 43 17.07 -7.36 -7.46
CA GLU A 43 17.12 -6.30 -6.44
C GLU A 43 17.76 -5.02 -6.99
N LEU A 44 18.87 -5.15 -7.75
CA LEU A 44 19.51 -4.01 -8.40
C LEU A 44 18.54 -3.30 -9.34
N ALA A 45 17.83 -4.05 -10.19
CA ALA A 45 16.85 -3.49 -11.12
C ALA A 45 15.71 -2.76 -10.38
N SER A 46 15.19 -3.34 -9.31
CA SER A 46 14.14 -2.72 -8.49
C SER A 46 14.63 -1.49 -7.73
N ARG A 47 15.87 -1.49 -7.23
CA ARG A 47 16.49 -0.34 -6.56
C ARG A 47 16.69 0.83 -7.50
N GLU A 48 17.24 0.58 -8.70
CA GLU A 48 17.39 1.64 -9.70
C GLU A 48 16.04 2.15 -10.20
N ALA A 49 15.04 1.27 -10.35
CA ALA A 49 13.69 1.68 -10.69
C ALA A 49 13.10 2.58 -9.59
N HIS A 50 13.28 2.23 -8.33
CA HIS A 50 12.85 3.03 -7.19
C HIS A 50 13.50 4.43 -7.18
N GLU A 51 14.82 4.52 -7.36
CA GLU A 51 15.55 5.80 -7.42
C GLU A 51 15.04 6.72 -8.54
N LYS A 52 14.54 6.13 -9.63
CA LYS A 52 13.95 6.84 -10.77
C LYS A 52 12.43 7.01 -10.67
N GLN A 53 11.80 6.51 -9.61
CA GLN A 53 10.34 6.45 -9.43
C GLN A 53 9.62 5.71 -10.59
N GLU A 54 10.25 4.65 -11.09
CA GLU A 54 9.74 3.76 -12.12
C GLU A 54 9.07 2.52 -11.52
N VAL A 55 8.67 1.58 -12.39
CA VAL A 55 7.88 0.42 -12.00
C VAL A 55 8.73 -0.61 -11.28
N TYR A 56 8.33 -0.99 -10.07
CA TYR A 56 8.79 -2.23 -9.43
C TYR A 56 7.75 -2.72 -8.42
N PHE A 57 7.80 -4.02 -8.14
CA PHE A 57 6.92 -4.66 -7.18
C PHE A 57 7.73 -5.42 -6.14
N ALA A 58 7.26 -5.41 -4.90
CA ALA A 58 7.83 -6.21 -3.83
C ALA A 58 6.75 -6.80 -2.92
N THR A 59 7.05 -7.90 -2.27
CA THR A 59 6.27 -8.43 -1.15
C THR A 59 7.20 -8.60 0.04
N ILE A 60 6.84 -7.98 1.14
CA ILE A 60 7.45 -8.15 2.45
C ILE A 60 6.79 -9.37 3.10
N LEU A 61 7.60 -10.28 3.60
CA LEU A 61 7.19 -11.48 4.33
C LEU A 61 7.51 -11.33 5.82
N ASN A 62 6.64 -11.91 6.66
CA ASN A 62 6.92 -12.16 8.06
C ASN A 62 8.04 -13.19 8.22
N ASP A 63 8.50 -13.40 9.46
CA ASP A 63 9.60 -14.33 9.76
C ASP A 63 9.22 -15.80 9.51
N ASP A 64 7.93 -16.13 9.55
CA ASP A 64 7.39 -17.45 9.19
C ASP A 64 7.17 -17.64 7.67
N GLY A 65 7.47 -16.63 6.87
CA GLY A 65 7.31 -16.65 5.42
C GLY A 65 5.91 -16.28 4.92
N SER A 66 4.93 -16.01 5.79
CA SER A 66 3.62 -15.49 5.39
C SER A 66 3.74 -14.08 4.78
N PRO A 67 2.88 -13.71 3.81
CA PRO A 67 2.87 -12.37 3.25
C PRO A 67 2.42 -11.32 4.29
N TYR A 68 3.15 -10.22 4.37
CA TYR A 68 2.82 -9.09 5.22
C TYR A 68 2.25 -7.93 4.40
N CYS A 69 3.03 -7.43 3.44
CA CYS A 69 2.67 -6.25 2.66
C CYS A 69 3.22 -6.34 1.24
N ALA A 70 2.39 -6.06 0.23
CA ALA A 70 2.83 -5.83 -1.13
C ALA A 70 3.08 -4.34 -1.37
N ILE A 71 4.11 -4.06 -2.16
CA ILE A 71 4.53 -2.73 -2.58
C ILE A 71 4.42 -2.66 -4.09
N GLU A 72 3.81 -1.59 -4.57
CA GLU A 72 3.87 -1.18 -5.98
C GLU A 72 4.45 0.22 -6.05
N SER A 73 5.53 0.37 -6.82
CA SER A 73 5.93 1.68 -7.35
C SER A 73 5.59 1.68 -8.82
N ASN A 74 5.04 2.79 -9.29
CA ASN A 74 4.69 3.03 -10.68
C ASN A 74 4.82 4.53 -10.96
N ALA A 75 4.97 4.93 -12.22
CA ALA A 75 5.12 6.34 -12.59
C ALA A 75 3.91 7.15 -12.10
N GLY A 76 4.11 7.94 -11.05
CA GLY A 76 3.04 8.73 -10.44
C GLY A 76 2.25 8.05 -9.31
N TYR A 77 2.52 6.78 -8.99
CA TYR A 77 1.76 5.99 -8.03
C TYR A 77 2.65 5.18 -7.10
N PHE A 78 2.27 5.11 -5.83
CA PHE A 78 2.92 4.22 -4.87
C PHE A 78 1.86 3.55 -4.00
N GLY A 79 1.79 2.22 -4.04
CA GLY A 79 0.80 1.40 -3.34
C GLY A 79 1.43 0.57 -2.23
N LEU A 80 0.73 0.46 -1.10
CA LEU A 80 1.00 -0.52 -0.05
C LEU A 80 -0.26 -1.30 0.24
N ASP A 81 -0.19 -2.61 0.14
CA ASP A 81 -1.31 -3.50 0.34
C ASP A 81 -0.98 -4.50 1.43
N PHE A 82 -1.67 -4.41 2.55
CA PHE A 82 -1.54 -5.36 3.64
C PHE A 82 -2.31 -6.63 3.31
N LEU A 83 -1.60 -7.74 3.43
CA LEU A 83 -2.05 -9.02 2.93
C LEU A 83 -2.40 -9.96 4.08
N ARG A 84 -3.42 -10.78 3.85
CA ARG A 84 -3.70 -11.98 4.62
C ARG A 84 -2.79 -13.11 4.15
N ASP A 85 -2.75 -14.21 4.88
CA ASP A 85 -1.94 -15.40 4.55
C ASP A 85 -2.22 -15.96 3.15
N ASN A 86 -3.44 -15.79 2.63
CA ASN A 86 -3.84 -16.20 1.29
C ASN A 86 -3.56 -15.15 0.21
N TYR A 87 -2.78 -14.11 0.53
CA TYR A 87 -2.47 -12.94 -0.30
C TYR A 87 -3.66 -12.04 -0.64
N ASP A 88 -4.81 -12.22 0.02
CA ASP A 88 -5.91 -11.26 -0.12
C ASP A 88 -5.58 -9.96 0.61
N ASN A 89 -5.79 -8.86 -0.09
CA ASN A 89 -5.65 -7.53 0.46
C ASN A 89 -6.79 -7.22 1.44
N TYR A 90 -6.44 -6.74 2.63
CA TYR A 90 -7.43 -6.29 3.62
C TYR A 90 -7.33 -4.80 3.96
N LEU A 91 -6.20 -4.16 3.68
CA LEU A 91 -5.99 -2.73 3.88
C LEU A 91 -4.98 -2.21 2.86
N SER A 92 -5.35 -1.17 2.13
CA SER A 92 -4.53 -0.58 1.08
C SER A 92 -4.28 0.89 1.36
N PHE A 93 -3.06 1.35 1.13
CA PHE A 93 -2.69 2.76 1.07
C PHE A 93 -2.23 3.09 -0.34
N SER A 94 -2.84 4.11 -0.92
CA SER A 94 -2.55 4.55 -2.28
C SER A 94 -2.03 5.98 -2.26
N TYR A 95 -0.85 6.17 -2.83
CA TYR A 95 -0.19 7.47 -2.93
C TYR A 95 -0.05 7.91 -4.37
N ARG A 96 0.01 9.23 -4.56
CA ARG A 96 0.27 9.88 -5.85
C ARG A 96 1.42 10.86 -5.73
N SER A 97 2.31 10.91 -6.71
CA SER A 97 3.28 11.99 -6.82
C SER A 97 2.72 13.11 -7.70
N TYR A 98 3.01 14.35 -7.35
CA TYR A 98 2.58 15.54 -8.09
C TYR A 98 3.80 16.38 -8.48
N PRO A 99 3.87 16.93 -9.72
CA PRO A 99 4.97 17.77 -10.15
C PRO A 99 5.22 18.99 -9.25
N GLU A 100 4.18 19.50 -8.61
CA GLU A 100 4.22 20.64 -7.68
C GLU A 100 4.96 20.32 -6.37
N TYR A 101 5.07 19.02 -6.02
CA TYR A 101 5.74 18.54 -4.81
C TYR A 101 6.77 17.45 -5.18
N PRO A 102 7.88 17.82 -5.83
CA PRO A 102 8.89 16.87 -6.27
C PRO A 102 9.49 16.11 -5.07
N GLY A 103 9.69 14.80 -5.24
CA GLY A 103 10.22 13.94 -4.18
C GLY A 103 9.23 13.67 -3.04
N LYS A 104 7.96 14.03 -3.19
CA LYS A 104 6.89 13.74 -2.22
C LYS A 104 5.79 12.88 -2.80
N LEU A 105 5.10 12.21 -1.90
CA LEU A 105 3.91 11.40 -2.15
C LEU A 105 2.75 12.00 -1.37
N PHE A 106 1.61 12.14 -2.02
CA PHE A 106 0.34 12.53 -1.41
C PHE A 106 -0.50 11.28 -1.18
N LEU A 107 -0.99 11.08 0.04
CA LEU A 107 -1.94 10.01 0.36
C LEU A 107 -3.27 10.28 -0.35
N TYR A 108 -3.51 9.56 -1.45
CA TYR A 108 -4.69 9.69 -2.30
C TYR A 108 -5.87 8.87 -1.80
N GLY A 109 -5.61 7.73 -1.17
CA GLY A 109 -6.70 6.99 -0.56
C GLY A 109 -6.28 5.82 0.30
N ILE A 110 -7.22 5.39 1.12
CA ILE A 110 -7.13 4.20 1.96
C ILE A 110 -8.34 3.32 1.67
N ILE A 111 -8.11 2.04 1.42
CA ILE A 111 -9.18 1.07 1.17
C ILE A 111 -9.14 0.01 2.25
N LEU A 112 -10.24 -0.18 2.96
CA LEU A 112 -10.39 -1.23 3.97
C LEU A 112 -11.35 -2.30 3.45
N TYR A 113 -10.91 -3.56 3.43
CA TYR A 113 -11.74 -4.71 3.08
C TYR A 113 -12.03 -5.54 4.33
N GLU A 114 -13.28 -5.46 4.78
CA GLU A 114 -13.74 -6.25 5.90
C GLU A 114 -14.33 -7.57 5.44
N CYS A 115 -14.03 -8.64 6.16
CA CYS A 115 -14.63 -9.95 5.93
C CYS A 115 -15.49 -10.37 7.10
N ARG A 116 -16.34 -11.37 6.89
CA ARG A 116 -17.04 -12.00 8.01
C ARG A 116 -16.01 -12.64 8.95
N PRO A 117 -16.18 -12.48 10.27
CA PRO A 117 -15.24 -13.01 11.26
C PRO A 117 -14.91 -14.48 11.01
N GLY A 118 -13.61 -14.80 10.99
CA GLY A 118 -13.14 -16.17 10.77
C GLY A 118 -13.28 -16.71 9.33
N THR A 119 -13.56 -15.86 8.35
CA THR A 119 -13.69 -16.26 6.93
C THR A 119 -12.95 -15.33 5.97
N ALA A 120 -12.75 -15.77 4.72
CA ALA A 120 -12.30 -14.92 3.61
C ALA A 120 -13.47 -14.22 2.88
N GLU A 121 -14.71 -14.37 3.34
CA GLU A 121 -15.88 -13.80 2.68
C GLU A 121 -15.96 -12.29 2.94
N ARG A 122 -15.87 -11.49 1.88
CA ARG A 122 -15.95 -10.02 1.95
C ARG A 122 -17.34 -9.57 2.40
N LEU A 123 -17.38 -8.80 3.48
CA LEU A 123 -18.58 -8.23 4.07
C LEU A 123 -18.81 -6.79 3.57
N ARG A 124 -17.77 -5.97 3.57
CA ARG A 124 -17.84 -4.57 3.15
C ARG A 124 -16.48 -4.05 2.70
N ARG A 125 -16.52 -3.03 1.83
CA ARG A 125 -15.36 -2.25 1.41
C ARG A 125 -15.60 -0.79 1.78
N ILE A 126 -14.59 -0.13 2.32
CA ILE A 126 -14.65 1.28 2.67
C ILE A 126 -13.50 2.00 2.01
N ASP A 127 -13.81 3.02 1.21
CA ASP A 127 -12.80 3.85 0.57
C ASP A 127 -12.80 5.23 1.23
N PHE A 128 -11.64 5.63 1.72
CA PHE A 128 -11.37 6.99 2.16
C PHE A 128 -10.52 7.64 1.07
N GLY A 129 -11.16 8.49 0.24
CA GLY A 129 -10.51 9.15 -0.89
C GLY A 129 -10.18 10.60 -0.58
N TYR A 130 -8.96 11.01 -0.91
CA TYR A 130 -8.47 12.38 -0.77
C TYR A 130 -8.10 12.93 -2.13
N ASN A 131 -8.57 14.13 -2.44
CA ASN A 131 -8.20 14.84 -3.66
C ASN A 131 -7.16 15.92 -3.35
N PHE A 132 -6.30 16.17 -4.33
CA PHE A 132 -5.31 17.22 -4.32
C PHE A 132 -5.92 18.63 -4.31
N GLU A 133 -7.16 18.78 -4.81
CA GLU A 133 -8.00 19.98 -4.66
C GLU A 133 -8.50 20.19 -3.22
N ARG A 134 -7.98 19.42 -2.27
CA ARG A 134 -8.28 19.50 -0.85
C ARG A 134 -9.72 19.14 -0.52
N SER A 135 -10.33 18.22 -1.26
CA SER A 135 -11.60 17.60 -0.88
C SER A 135 -11.37 16.17 -0.43
N TYR A 136 -12.29 15.61 0.36
CA TYR A 136 -12.27 14.19 0.69
C TYR A 136 -13.67 13.58 0.67
N SER A 137 -13.72 12.27 0.43
CA SER A 137 -14.95 11.50 0.39
C SER A 137 -14.77 10.16 1.10
N THR A 138 -15.87 9.67 1.65
CA THR A 138 -15.96 8.30 2.17
C THR A 138 -16.96 7.53 1.34
N LEU A 139 -16.58 6.32 0.92
CA LEU A 139 -17.42 5.45 0.11
C LEU A 139 -17.62 4.10 0.81
N LEU A 140 -18.83 3.96 1.36
CA LEU A 140 -19.51 2.76 1.81
C LEU A 140 -19.86 1.77 0.70
N TYR A 141 -19.24 0.59 0.59
CA TYR A 141 -19.82 -0.53 -0.16
C TYR A 141 -20.22 -1.67 0.79
N GLN A 142 -21.51 -2.02 0.81
CA GLN A 142 -22.06 -3.07 1.67
C GLN A 142 -22.92 -4.06 0.88
N GLY A 143 -22.78 -5.36 1.18
CA GLY A 143 -23.55 -6.45 0.56
C GLY A 143 -22.72 -7.69 0.26
N GLU A 144 -23.37 -8.79 -0.12
CA GLU A 144 -22.67 -10.00 -0.59
C GLU A 144 -22.07 -9.74 -1.96
N ALA A 145 -20.74 -9.78 -2.03
CA ALA A 145 -20.01 -9.68 -3.28
C ALA A 145 -20.16 -10.97 -4.10
N TYR A 146 -21.35 -11.28 -4.64
CA TYR A 146 -21.57 -12.19 -5.79
C TYR A 146 -23.05 -12.27 -6.29
N ASN A 147 -23.94 -11.31 -5.98
CA ASN A 147 -25.33 -11.29 -6.50
C ASN A 147 -25.75 -9.98 -7.20
N GLY A 148 -24.77 -9.19 -7.66
CA GLY A 148 -25.04 -8.05 -8.55
C GLY A 148 -25.75 -6.85 -7.91
N THR A 149 -25.93 -6.83 -6.58
CA THR A 149 -26.48 -5.69 -5.84
C THR A 149 -25.55 -5.31 -4.70
N PHE A 150 -25.16 -4.04 -4.66
CA PHE A 150 -24.35 -3.44 -3.60
C PHE A 150 -25.00 -2.12 -3.20
N GLU A 151 -25.05 -1.84 -1.90
CA GLU A 151 -25.46 -0.53 -1.42
C GLU A 151 -24.23 0.39 -1.39
N VAL A 152 -24.37 1.58 -1.98
CA VAL A 152 -23.34 2.62 -1.99
C VAL A 152 -23.78 3.76 -1.09
N ILE A 153 -22.99 4.04 -0.05
CA ILE A 153 -23.17 5.22 0.78
C ILE A 153 -21.99 6.14 0.54
N LYS A 154 -22.22 7.25 -0.17
CA LYS A 154 -21.20 8.28 -0.39
C LYS A 154 -21.40 9.42 0.60
N THR A 155 -20.33 9.81 1.27
CA THR A 155 -20.30 11.01 2.10
C THR A 155 -19.22 11.93 1.58
N ASP A 156 -19.64 13.10 1.09
CA ASP A 156 -18.74 14.19 0.76
C ASP A 156 -18.54 15.04 2.01
N HIS A 157 -17.31 15.49 2.21
CA HIS A 157 -16.92 16.20 3.41
C HIS A 157 -16.35 17.58 3.08
N PRO A 158 -16.30 18.52 4.05
CA PRO A 158 -15.71 19.83 3.82
C PRO A 158 -14.25 19.74 3.37
N PRO A 159 -13.72 20.82 2.76
CA PRO A 159 -12.33 20.86 2.33
C PRO A 159 -11.37 20.57 3.50
N ILE A 160 -10.30 19.81 3.22
CA ILE A 160 -9.24 19.57 4.20
C ILE A 160 -8.48 20.87 4.45
N SER A 161 -8.13 21.10 5.72
CA SER A 161 -7.32 22.26 6.12
C SER A 161 -5.89 22.14 5.56
N GLU A 162 -5.14 23.26 5.54
CA GLU A 162 -3.72 23.26 5.15
C GLU A 162 -2.88 22.32 6.03
N ASP A 163 -3.17 22.27 7.32
CA ASP A 163 -2.47 21.41 8.28
C ASP A 163 -2.76 19.92 8.05
N GLU A 164 -3.97 19.58 7.61
CA GLU A 164 -4.33 18.21 7.23
C GLU A 164 -3.68 17.84 5.89
N PHE A 165 -3.77 18.71 4.89
CA PHE A 165 -3.13 18.52 3.59
C PHE A 165 -1.61 18.30 3.74
N SER A 166 -0.96 19.11 4.57
CA SER A 166 0.48 18.99 4.85
C SER A 166 0.85 17.65 5.52
N ARG A 167 -0.07 17.03 6.27
CA ARG A 167 0.13 15.70 6.86
C ARG A 167 -0.05 14.57 5.84
N LEU A 168 -0.86 14.77 4.81
CA LEU A 168 -1.05 13.79 3.72
C LEU A 168 0.13 13.77 2.74
N LEU A 169 0.96 14.83 2.74
CA LEU A 169 2.22 14.89 1.98
C LEU A 169 3.37 14.27 2.78
N VAL A 170 4.03 13.28 2.20
CA VAL A 170 5.15 12.54 2.81
C VAL A 170 6.33 12.52 1.86
N ASP A 171 7.54 12.39 2.40
CA ASP A 171 8.72 12.23 1.56
C ASP A 171 8.67 10.87 0.84
N TYR A 172 9.15 10.84 -0.41
CA TYR A 172 9.31 9.58 -1.13
C TYR A 172 10.23 8.66 -0.32
N PRO A 173 9.85 7.39 -0.07
CA PRO A 173 10.60 6.53 0.82
C PRO A 173 11.98 6.22 0.26
N LYS A 174 12.93 5.83 1.13
CA LYS A 174 14.14 5.15 0.67
C LYS A 174 13.81 3.71 0.29
N PHE A 175 14.62 3.13 -0.58
CA PHE A 175 14.41 1.76 -1.01
C PHE A 175 14.48 0.78 0.17
N GLY A 176 13.39 0.06 0.42
CA GLY A 176 13.25 -0.86 1.54
C GLY A 176 12.83 -0.23 2.87
N GLU A 177 12.66 1.09 2.95
CA GLU A 177 12.22 1.82 4.16
C GLU A 177 10.81 2.41 3.96
N TYR A 178 9.79 1.55 3.99
CA TYR A 178 8.41 1.91 3.64
C TYR A 178 7.53 2.27 4.85
N ASP A 179 7.99 2.03 6.08
CA ASP A 179 7.19 2.21 7.31
C ASP A 179 6.63 3.63 7.46
N GLN A 180 7.34 4.64 6.95
CA GLN A 180 6.88 6.03 6.97
C GLN A 180 5.59 6.29 6.17
N LEU A 181 5.19 5.35 5.29
CA LEU A 181 3.95 5.41 4.52
C LEU A 181 2.77 4.79 5.29
N ILE A 182 2.98 4.23 6.48
CA ILE A 182 1.95 3.50 7.24
C ILE A 182 1.60 4.29 8.52
N ARG A 183 1.39 5.60 8.36
CA ARG A 183 1.30 6.56 9.48
C ARG A 183 -0.14 6.83 9.88
N LEU A 184 -0.64 6.13 10.90
CA LEU A 184 -2.01 6.32 11.41
C LEU A 184 -2.29 7.74 11.95
N ASP A 185 -1.27 8.45 12.45
CA ASP A 185 -1.40 9.83 12.95
C ASP A 185 -1.72 10.85 11.84
N ARG A 186 -1.43 10.50 10.58
CA ARG A 186 -1.67 11.32 9.39
C ARG A 186 -3.02 11.04 8.74
N ILE A 187 -3.65 9.93 9.12
CA ILE A 187 -4.95 9.52 8.60
C ILE A 187 -6.04 10.29 9.35
N PRO A 188 -7.03 10.85 8.64
CA PRO A 188 -8.23 11.42 9.26
C PRO A 188 -8.90 10.49 10.25
N LEU A 189 -9.43 11.08 11.34
CA LEU A 189 -9.88 10.36 12.52
C LEU A 189 -10.83 9.20 12.19
N GLN A 190 -11.80 9.41 11.31
CA GLN A 190 -12.80 8.41 10.92
C GLN A 190 -12.17 7.15 10.31
N ALA A 191 -11.22 7.33 9.37
CA ALA A 191 -10.51 6.22 8.75
C ALA A 191 -9.64 5.50 9.77
N ARG A 192 -8.93 6.25 10.62
CA ARG A 192 -8.09 5.70 11.68
C ARG A 192 -8.88 4.85 12.67
N GLU A 193 -9.99 5.37 13.20
CA GLU A 193 -10.85 4.66 14.15
C GLU A 193 -11.37 3.36 13.54
N ARG A 194 -11.79 3.39 12.27
CA ARG A 194 -12.32 2.20 11.63
C ARG A 194 -11.26 1.13 11.35
N ILE A 195 -10.07 1.54 10.92
CA ILE A 195 -8.93 0.64 10.73
C ILE A 195 -8.56 0.00 12.07
N LEU A 196 -8.45 0.78 13.14
CA LEU A 196 -8.12 0.27 14.47
C LEU A 196 -9.18 -0.72 14.97
N GLU A 197 -10.47 -0.37 14.88
CA GLU A 197 -11.56 -1.25 15.32
C GLU A 197 -11.55 -2.61 14.60
N TYR A 198 -11.29 -2.61 13.29
CA TYR A 198 -11.25 -3.84 12.51
C TYR A 198 -9.98 -4.65 12.75
N THR A 199 -8.82 -3.99 12.82
CA THR A 199 -7.53 -4.66 13.03
C THR A 199 -7.34 -5.20 14.44
N ASP A 200 -7.91 -4.56 15.46
CA ASP A 200 -7.96 -5.08 16.83
C ASP A 200 -8.70 -6.43 16.91
N LYS A 201 -9.71 -6.63 16.05
CA LYS A 201 -10.55 -7.84 16.03
C LYS A 201 -9.96 -8.95 15.17
N GLU A 202 -9.57 -8.62 13.93
CA GLU A 202 -9.26 -9.62 12.91
C GLU A 202 -7.75 -9.75 12.63
N PHE A 203 -6.92 -8.76 13.00
CA PHE A 203 -5.49 -8.72 12.67
C PHE A 203 -4.61 -8.27 13.85
N PRO A 204 -4.60 -8.98 14.99
CA PRO A 204 -3.89 -8.54 16.19
C PRO A 204 -2.37 -8.41 16.00
N ALA A 205 -1.76 -9.23 15.13
CA ALA A 205 -0.34 -9.09 14.77
C ALA A 205 -0.08 -7.79 14.01
N PHE A 206 -0.95 -7.44 13.04
CA PHE A 206 -0.87 -6.16 12.33
C PHE A 206 -1.06 -4.98 13.26
N ARG A 207 -1.99 -5.08 14.22
CA ARG A 207 -2.19 -4.05 15.24
C ARG A 207 -0.91 -3.77 16.04
N GLN A 208 -0.13 -4.80 16.37
CA GLN A 208 1.16 -4.63 17.05
C GLN A 208 2.18 -3.91 16.17
N TYR A 209 2.23 -4.21 14.87
CA TYR A 209 3.10 -3.47 13.93
C TYR A 209 2.70 -2.00 13.85
N LEU A 210 1.40 -1.71 13.64
CA LEU A 210 0.87 -0.35 13.67
C LEU A 210 1.17 0.38 14.99
N GLN A 211 1.12 -0.32 16.12
CA GLN A 211 1.42 0.25 17.45
C GLN A 211 2.90 0.59 17.63
N ARG A 212 3.82 -0.29 17.16
CA ARG A 212 5.26 -0.04 17.21
C ARG A 212 5.63 1.21 16.43
N ASP A 213 5.02 1.43 15.27
CA ASP A 213 5.25 2.63 14.46
C ASP A 213 4.80 3.91 15.17
N ILE A 214 3.69 3.87 15.91
CA ILE A 214 3.22 4.98 16.75
C ILE A 214 4.25 5.30 17.86
N GLU A 215 4.75 4.27 18.56
CA GLU A 215 5.65 4.42 19.71
C GLU A 215 7.06 4.86 19.33
N CYS A 216 7.62 4.32 18.24
CA CYS A 216 8.94 4.71 17.72
C CYS A 216 8.97 6.19 17.33
N TYR A 217 7.86 6.73 16.81
CA TYR A 217 7.79 8.13 16.40
C TYR A 217 7.55 9.10 17.56
N GLN A 218 6.77 8.72 18.57
CA GLN A 218 6.65 9.54 19.79
C GLN A 218 8.00 9.78 20.48
N LYS A 219 8.96 8.86 20.30
CA LYS A 219 10.34 9.00 20.79
C LYS A 219 11.23 9.86 19.91
N ALA A 220 10.83 10.16 18.67
CA ALA A 220 11.57 10.98 17.71
C ALA A 220 11.10 12.45 17.67
N LYS A 221 10.15 12.83 18.55
CA LYS A 221 9.78 14.20 18.88
C LYS A 221 10.51 14.66 20.15
#